data_AF-A0A1V4QZY9-F1
#
_entry.id   AF-A0A1V4QZY9-F1
#
_cell.length_a   1.000
_cell.length_b   1.000
_cell.length_c   1.000
_cell.angle_alpha   90.00
_cell.angle_beta   90.00
_cell.angle_gamma   90.00
#
_symmetry.space_group_name_H-M   'P 1'
#
loop_
_entity.id
_entity.type
_entity.pdbx_description
1 polymer ?
#
loop_
_entity_poly.entity_id
_entity_poly.type
_entity_poly.pdbx_seq_one_letter_code
_entity_poly.pdbx_strand_id
1 'polypeptide(L)'
;MESLYFKGNKELFSHDALSILCSRALPLSIYYQVFELLSILVNESLTIAGEWQSLLEKNALKYRKPESDSNIEYFLAKGINSFTIPKYLNILPNNNKLLVSKCKSKRSNSLN
;
A
#
# COMPACT_ATOMS: atom_id res chain seq x y z
N MET A 1 4.76 -4.29 -22.68
CA MET A 1 4.51 -3.90 -21.27
C MET A 1 3.05 -3.48 -21.15
N GLU A 2 2.29 -4.09 -20.24
CA GLU A 2 1.00 -3.50 -19.83
C GLU A 2 1.28 -2.12 -19.25
N SER A 3 0.47 -1.12 -19.58
CA SER A 3 0.67 0.21 -19.00
C SER A 3 0.16 0.23 -17.57
N LEU A 4 0.89 0.88 -16.67
CA LEU A 4 0.53 1.05 -15.27
C LEU A 4 -0.07 2.46 -15.08
N TYR A 5 -1.09 2.58 -14.23
CA TYR A 5 -1.46 3.86 -13.63
C TYR A 5 -0.83 3.94 -12.25
N PHE A 6 -0.32 5.10 -11.86
CA PHE A 6 0.28 5.32 -10.56
C PHE A 6 0.03 6.73 -10.01
N LYS A 7 0.20 6.88 -8.70
CA LYS A 7 0.19 8.15 -7.96
C LYS A 7 1.23 8.09 -6.85
N GLY A 8 2.01 9.16 -6.66
CA GLY A 8 3.10 9.22 -5.69
C GLY A 8 4.48 9.02 -6.32
N ASN A 9 5.45 8.55 -5.53
CA ASN A 9 6.84 8.43 -5.95
C ASN A 9 7.09 7.16 -6.79
N LYS A 10 7.23 7.34 -8.11
CA LYS A 10 7.49 6.23 -9.05
C LYS A 10 8.85 5.53 -8.85
N GLU A 11 9.81 6.18 -8.19
CA GLU A 11 11.14 5.62 -7.95
C GLU A 11 11.09 4.45 -6.98
N LEU A 12 10.01 4.31 -6.22
CA LEU A 12 9.84 3.16 -5.31
C LEU A 12 9.86 1.83 -6.07
N PHE A 13 9.34 1.76 -7.31
CA PHE A 13 9.39 0.55 -8.14
C PHE A 13 10.79 -0.03 -8.37
N SER A 14 11.87 0.73 -8.18
CA SER A 14 13.24 0.24 -8.29
C SER A 14 13.84 -0.27 -6.97
N HIS A 15 13.08 -0.23 -5.87
CA HIS A 15 13.52 -0.69 -4.57
C HIS A 15 13.07 -2.13 -4.33
N ASP A 16 13.86 -2.88 -3.57
CA ASP A 16 13.43 -4.19 -3.07
C ASP A 16 12.29 -4.01 -2.07
N ALA A 17 11.19 -4.72 -2.29
CA ALA A 17 9.99 -4.60 -1.48
C ALA A 17 9.60 -5.91 -0.79
N LEU A 18 9.30 -5.82 0.51
CA LEU A 18 8.68 -6.90 1.26
C LEU A 18 7.17 -6.86 1.01
N SER A 19 6.65 -7.87 0.32
CA SER A 19 5.21 -7.99 0.07
C SER A 19 4.48 -8.54 1.30
N ILE A 20 3.47 -7.80 1.76
CA ILE A 20 2.62 -8.17 2.88
C ILE A 20 1.21 -8.44 2.35
N LEU A 21 0.76 -9.68 2.49
CA LEU A 21 -0.56 -10.14 2.08
C LEU A 21 -1.29 -10.68 3.31
N CYS A 22 -2.34 -9.97 3.75
CA CYS A 22 -3.11 -10.37 4.91
C CYS A 22 -4.52 -10.83 4.53
N SER A 23 -4.96 -11.94 5.13
CA SER A 23 -6.35 -12.38 5.03
C SER A 23 -7.30 -11.28 5.49
N ARG A 24 -8.44 -11.14 4.80
CA ARG A 24 -9.53 -10.24 5.20
C ARG A 24 -10.32 -10.80 6.38
N ALA A 25 -10.20 -12.10 6.65
CA ALA A 25 -10.88 -12.83 7.73
C ALA A 25 -9.83 -13.47 8.65
N LEU A 26 -8.99 -12.64 9.27
CA LEU A 26 -7.97 -13.11 10.20
C LEU A 26 -8.63 -13.51 11.55
N PRO A 27 -8.36 -14.71 12.09
CA PRO A 27 -8.85 -15.11 13.41
C PRO A 27 -8.35 -14.17 14.52
N LEU A 28 -9.22 -13.86 15.48
CA LEU A 28 -8.87 -12.96 16.60
C LEU A 28 -7.69 -13.50 17.43
N SER A 29 -7.54 -14.83 17.51
CA SER A 29 -6.46 -15.49 18.25
C SER A 29 -5.04 -15.12 17.79
N ILE A 30 -4.89 -14.71 16.53
CA ILE A 30 -3.60 -14.30 15.94
C ILE A 30 -3.58 -12.82 15.54
N TYR A 31 -4.71 -12.12 15.67
CA TYR A 31 -4.86 -10.76 15.14
C TYR A 31 -3.83 -9.80 15.73
N TYR A 32 -3.67 -9.82 17.05
CA TYR A 32 -2.81 -8.86 17.75
C TYR A 32 -1.32 -9.11 17.46
N GLN A 33 -0.91 -10.36 17.36
CA GLN A 33 0.47 -10.74 17.03
C GLN A 33 0.83 -10.32 15.60
N VAL A 34 -0.08 -10.55 14.64
CA VAL A 34 0.16 -10.10 13.26
C VAL A 34 0.13 -8.57 13.19
N PHE A 35 -0.79 -7.90 13.90
CA PHE A 35 -0.82 -6.44 13.97
C PHE A 35 0.46 -5.84 14.54
N GLU A 36 1.00 -6.42 15.61
CA GLU A 36 2.27 -6.01 16.23
C GLU A 36 3.43 -6.16 15.24
N LEU A 37 3.53 -7.31 14.57
CA LEU A 37 4.55 -7.54 13.54
C LEU A 37 4.45 -6.51 12.41
N LEU A 38 3.25 -6.27 11.88
CA LEU A 38 3.06 -5.26 10.83
C LEU A 38 3.42 -3.86 11.30
N SER A 39 3.09 -3.52 12.55
CA SER A 39 3.40 -2.22 13.14
C SER A 39 4.90 -2.02 13.29
N ILE A 40 5.67 -3.08 13.57
CA ILE A 40 7.13 -3.04 13.54
C ILE A 40 7.60 -2.82 12.10
N LEU A 41 7.19 -3.67 11.17
CA LEU A 41 7.66 -3.63 9.77
C LEU A 41 7.42 -2.28 9.08
N VAL A 42 6.27 -1.64 9.30
CA VAL A 42 5.98 -0.32 8.70
C VAL A 42 6.79 0.82 9.34
N ASN A 43 7.50 0.57 10.45
CA ASN A 43 8.35 1.55 11.11
C ASN A 43 9.85 1.29 10.89
N GLU A 44 10.22 0.16 10.29
CA GLU A 44 11.59 -0.15 9.89
C GLU A 44 11.99 0.53 8.57
N SER A 45 13.29 0.61 8.29
CA SER A 45 13.84 1.15 7.04
C SER A 45 13.69 0.17 5.87
N LEU A 46 12.45 -0.19 5.53
CA LEU A 46 12.09 -1.17 4.49
C LEU A 46 11.09 -0.58 3.49
N THR A 47 11.09 -1.06 2.25
CA THR A 47 9.96 -0.87 1.34
C THR A 47 8.93 -1.96 1.60
N ILE A 48 7.71 -1.57 1.96
CA ILE A 48 6.59 -2.48 2.20
C ILE A 48 5.62 -2.39 1.03
N ALA A 49 5.35 -3.52 0.39
CA ALA A 49 4.35 -3.63 -0.67
C ALA A 49 3.08 -4.32 -0.15
N GLY A 50 1.90 -3.84 -0.54
CA GLY A 50 0.62 -4.46 -0.17
C GLY A 50 -0.50 -4.18 -1.17
N GLU A 51 -1.68 -4.76 -0.94
CA GLU A 51 -2.81 -4.63 -1.87
C GLU A 51 -3.93 -3.70 -1.38
N TRP A 52 -3.77 -3.10 -0.20
CA TRP A 52 -4.75 -2.23 0.44
C TRP A 52 -6.11 -2.93 0.68
N GLN A 53 -6.11 -4.26 0.84
CA GLN A 53 -7.34 -5.05 0.95
C GLN A 53 -7.73 -5.36 2.38
N SER A 54 -6.76 -5.57 3.26
CA SER A 54 -7.00 -5.95 4.64
C SER A 54 -7.20 -4.73 5.55
N LEU A 55 -8.09 -4.87 6.53
CA LEU A 55 -8.22 -3.88 7.61
C LEU A 55 -6.94 -3.80 8.45
N LEU A 56 -6.23 -4.91 8.56
CA LEU A 56 -5.00 -5.01 9.33
C LEU A 56 -3.89 -4.16 8.72
N GLU A 57 -3.67 -4.28 7.40
CA GLU A 57 -2.72 -3.44 6.64
C GLU A 57 -3.02 -1.95 6.86
N LYS A 58 -4.28 -1.56 6.69
CA LYS A 58 -4.72 -0.17 6.87
C LYS A 58 -4.49 0.33 8.30
N ASN A 59 -4.77 -0.52 9.29
CA ASN A 59 -4.55 -0.19 10.68
C ASN A 59 -3.06 -0.02 10.96
N ALA A 60 -2.19 -0.95 10.56
CA ALA A 60 -0.75 -0.85 10.81
C ALA A 60 -0.18 0.48 10.30
N LEU A 61 -0.58 0.90 9.11
CA LEU A 61 -0.16 2.18 8.53
C LEU A 61 -0.67 3.41 9.27
N LYS A 62 -1.87 3.33 9.86
CA LYS A 62 -2.40 4.41 10.69
C LYS A 62 -1.51 4.64 11.93
N TYR A 63 -0.85 3.59 12.41
CA TYR A 63 0.10 3.64 13.54
C TYR A 63 1.56 3.78 13.10
N ARG A 64 1.83 3.93 11.80
CA ARG A 64 3.16 4.27 11.31
C ARG A 64 3.55 5.65 11.86
N LYS A 65 4.76 5.73 12.42
CA LYS A 65 5.32 6.97 12.92
C LYS A 65 5.58 7.95 11.77
N PRO A 66 5.32 9.26 11.94
CA PRO A 66 5.59 10.26 10.91
C PRO A 66 7.03 10.24 10.37
N GLU A 67 7.99 9.99 11.26
CA GLU A 67 9.43 9.95 11.02
C GLU A 67 9.94 8.61 10.47
N SER A 68 9.09 7.59 10.35
CA SER A 68 9.50 6.27 9.86
C SER A 68 10.16 6.36 8.48
N ASP A 69 11.22 5.58 8.30
CA ASP A 69 11.98 5.47 7.05
C ASP A 69 11.46 4.43 6.08
N SER A 70 10.36 3.75 6.42
CA SER A 70 9.74 2.83 5.48
C SER A 70 9.21 3.54 4.24
N ASN A 71 9.42 2.91 3.09
CA ASN A 71 8.73 3.24 1.85
C ASN A 71 7.49 2.35 1.73
N ILE A 72 6.46 2.86 1.08
CA ILE A 72 5.17 2.18 1.01
C ILE A 72 4.71 2.10 -0.45
N GLU A 73 4.45 0.88 -0.91
CA GLU A 73 3.91 0.59 -2.23
C GLU A 73 2.56 -0.12 -2.13
N TYR A 74 1.54 0.44 -2.78
CA TYR A 74 0.24 -0.22 -2.89
C TYR A 74 -0.10 -0.59 -4.31
N PHE A 75 -0.54 -1.83 -4.48
CA PHE A 75 -1.10 -2.32 -5.72
C PHE A 75 -2.62 -2.48 -5.60
N LEU A 76 -3.38 -1.62 -6.28
CA LEU A 76 -4.83 -1.61 -6.21
C LEU A 76 -5.45 -2.52 -7.27
N ALA A 77 -6.30 -3.45 -6.85
CA ALA A 77 -7.07 -4.30 -7.76
C ALA A 77 -8.08 -3.52 -8.63
N LYS A 78 -8.69 -2.44 -8.11
CA LYS A 78 -9.70 -1.62 -8.83
C LYS A 78 -9.58 -0.13 -8.48
N GLY A 79 -9.93 0.73 -9.44
CA GLY A 79 -10.28 2.14 -9.22
C GLY A 79 -9.20 3.11 -8.69
N ILE A 80 -8.06 3.29 -9.37
CA ILE A 80 -7.08 4.32 -8.98
C ILE A 80 -7.65 5.75 -9.05
N ASN A 81 -8.54 6.03 -10.02
CA ASN A 81 -9.14 7.35 -10.21
C ASN A 81 -10.12 7.71 -9.07
N SER A 82 -10.69 6.72 -8.40
CA SER A 82 -11.59 6.88 -7.25
C SER A 82 -10.88 6.64 -5.92
N PHE A 83 -9.58 6.34 -5.93
CA PHE A 83 -8.82 6.07 -4.72
C PHE A 83 -8.39 7.39 -4.07
N THR A 84 -9.03 7.70 -2.96
CA THR A 84 -8.63 8.81 -2.10
C THR A 84 -7.63 8.31 -1.08
N ILE A 85 -6.42 8.84 -1.11
CA ILE A 85 -5.40 8.59 -0.09
C ILE A 85 -5.97 9.07 1.26
N PRO A 86 -6.04 8.21 2.30
CA PRO A 86 -6.52 8.65 3.60
C PRO A 86 -5.66 9.78 4.17
N LYS A 87 -6.28 10.70 4.93
CA LYS A 87 -5.60 11.88 5.48
C LYS A 87 -4.33 11.55 6.26
N TYR A 88 -4.32 10.46 7.02
CA TYR A 88 -3.16 10.03 7.81
C TYR A 88 -1.96 9.60 6.95
N LEU A 89 -2.17 9.31 5.65
CA LEU A 89 -1.09 9.02 4.70
C LEU A 89 -0.73 10.20 3.81
N ASN A 90 -1.44 11.34 3.87
CA ASN A 90 -1.12 12.49 3.03
C ASN A 90 0.27 13.10 3.30
N ILE A 91 0.86 12.78 4.45
CA ILE A 91 2.24 13.17 4.79
C ILE A 91 3.25 12.36 3.96
N LEU A 92 2.91 11.14 3.53
CA LEU A 92 3.84 10.24 2.84
C LEU A 92 4.13 10.64 1.39
N PRO A 93 3.14 11.09 0.57
CA PRO A 93 3.41 11.69 -0.73
C PRO A 93 4.38 12.87 -0.64
N ASN A 94 4.24 13.73 0.38
CA ASN A 94 5.10 14.90 0.55
C ASN A 94 6.54 14.52 0.92
N ASN A 95 6.73 13.34 1.52
CA ASN A 95 8.03 12.80 1.88
C ASN A 95 8.58 11.81 0.83
N ASN A 96 7.94 11.69 -0.35
CA ASN A 96 8.32 10.74 -1.41
C ASN A 96 8.32 9.25 -0.96
N LYS A 97 7.62 8.91 0.12
CA LYS A 97 7.60 7.55 0.72
C LYS A 97 6.38 6.71 0.33
N LEU A 98 5.53 7.19 -0.59
CA LEU A 98 4.32 6.49 -1.00
C LEU A 98 4.21 6.37 -2.51
N LEU A 99 3.90 5.17 -2.98
CA LEU A 99 3.49 4.85 -4.34
C LEU A 99 2.21 4.04 -4.30
N VAL A 100 1.24 4.44 -5.11
CA VAL A 100 0.00 3.70 -5.32
C VAL A 100 -0.10 3.40 -6.80
N SER A 101 -0.30 2.14 -7.17
CA SER A 101 -0.25 1.68 -8.54
C SER A 101 -1.38 0.71 -8.89
N LYS A 102 -1.62 0.53 -10.18
CA LYS A 102 -2.60 -0.40 -10.74
C LYS A 102 -2.23 -0.78 -12.18
N CYS A 103 -2.36 -2.06 -12.54
CA CYS A 103 -2.31 -2.49 -13.94
C CYS A 103 -3.52 -1.98 -14.75
N LYS A 104 -3.27 -1.46 -15.96
CA LYS A 104 -4.36 -1.22 -16.91
C LYS A 104 -4.92 -2.55 -17.38
N SER A 105 -6.19 -2.82 -17.04
CA SER A 105 -6.86 -3.97 -17.64
C SER A 105 -7.09 -3.71 -19.13
N LYS A 106 -6.77 -4.68 -19.99
CA LYS A 106 -7.05 -4.66 -21.44
C LYS A 106 -8.56 -4.67 -21.82
N ARG A 107 -9.49 -4.39 -20.90
CA ARG A 107 -10.88 -4.13 -21.28
C ARG A 107 -10.98 -2.75 -21.92
N SER A 108 -10.69 -2.72 -23.22
CA SER A 108 -11.39 -1.90 -24.19
C SER A 108 -12.89 -2.10 -23.99
N ASN A 109 -13.58 -1.05 -23.56
CA ASN A 109 -14.85 -0.70 -24.20
C ASN A 109 -14.42 0.36 -25.23
N SER A 110 -14.50 0.24 -26.56
CA SER A 110 -15.48 -0.45 -27.42
C SER A 110 -16.84 -0.52 -26.74
N LEU A 111 -17.50 0.64 -26.67
CA LEU A 111 -18.94 0.82 -26.88
C LEU A 111 -19.23 2.31 -26.74
N ASN A 112 -19.55 2.91 -27.90
CA ASN A 112 -20.29 4.14 -28.21
C ASN A 112 -20.57 5.14 -27.08
#